data_AF-A0A968GIV9-F1
#
_entry.id   AF-A0A968GIV9-F1
#
_cell.length_a   1.000
_cell.length_b   1.000
_cell.length_c   1.000
_cell.angle_alpha   90.00
_cell.angle_beta   90.00
_cell.angle_gamma   90.00
#
_symmetry.space_group_name_H-M   'P 1'
#
loop_
_entity.id
_entity.type
_entity.pdbx_description
1 polymer ?
#
loop_
_entity_poly.entity_id
_entity_poly.type
_entity_poly.pdbx_seq_one_letter_code
_entity_poly.pdbx_strand_id
1 'polypeptide(L)'
;MTTISQPYQRIPILPQIIAALVSGVTLFFIAIIAWVLGYQLIYAGRIFPGVSVAGVNLSGLTPSDAAVKLNETLSYPITGKILFRDGDNAWVASPAELGMVFDPTSSAVAAYEVGRSGGLFGALSGQVRASGAGMAVPPVIVFDQRVAYQFLNQIASLIAQPVQEAGLSLEGTSVVAYPGQVG
;
A
#
# COMPACT_ATOMS: atom_id res chain seq x y z
N MET A 1 -25.84 -69.74 -44.40
CA MET A 1 -25.20 -68.41 -44.29
C MET A 1 -26.01 -67.60 -43.28
N THR A 2 -25.50 -67.43 -42.07
CA THR A 2 -26.16 -66.67 -40.99
C THR A 2 -25.40 -65.37 -40.80
N THR A 3 -26.00 -64.26 -41.24
CA THR A 3 -25.46 -62.90 -41.05
C THR A 3 -25.91 -62.37 -39.69
N ILE A 4 -24.97 -62.24 -38.76
CA ILE A 4 -25.19 -61.60 -37.46
C ILE A 4 -25.20 -60.09 -37.67
N SER A 5 -26.39 -59.48 -37.72
CA SER A 5 -26.53 -58.02 -37.69
C SER A 5 -26.45 -57.56 -36.24
N GLN A 6 -25.32 -56.99 -35.82
CA GLN A 6 -25.25 -56.30 -34.53
C GLN A 6 -26.02 -54.98 -34.62
N PRO A 7 -27.00 -54.72 -33.74
CA PRO A 7 -27.71 -53.45 -33.75
C PRO A 7 -26.74 -52.32 -33.39
N TYR A 8 -26.68 -51.30 -34.24
CA TYR A 8 -25.92 -50.08 -34.01
C TYR A 8 -26.48 -49.37 -32.77
N GLN A 9 -25.83 -49.57 -31.62
CA GLN A 9 -26.21 -48.96 -30.37
C GLN A 9 -25.84 -47.47 -30.44
N ARG A 10 -26.83 -46.60 -30.71
CA ARG A 10 -26.61 -45.15 -30.72
C ARG A 10 -26.16 -44.72 -29.32
N ILE A 11 -24.89 -44.37 -29.19
CA ILE A 11 -24.35 -43.82 -27.96
C ILE A 11 -25.15 -42.54 -27.65
N PRO A 12 -25.72 -42.41 -26.45
CA PRO A 12 -26.50 -41.22 -26.10
C PRO A 12 -25.60 -39.97 -26.17
N ILE A 13 -26.07 -38.93 -26.84
CA ILE A 13 -25.34 -37.66 -27.06
C ILE A 13 -25.11 -36.88 -25.76
N LEU A 14 -26.00 -37.04 -24.78
CA LEU A 14 -25.95 -36.31 -23.51
C LEU A 14 -24.68 -36.62 -22.68
N PRO A 15 -24.29 -37.89 -22.43
CA PRO A 15 -23.04 -38.18 -21.72
C PRO A 15 -21.79 -37.77 -22.49
N GLN A 16 -21.83 -37.72 -23.83
CA GLN A 16 -20.70 -37.20 -24.61
C GLN A 16 -20.53 -35.68 -24.40
N ILE A 17 -21.63 -34.92 -24.39
CA ILE A 17 -21.60 -33.48 -24.09
C ILE A 17 -21.11 -33.24 -22.66
N ILE A 18 -21.59 -34.03 -21.68
CA ILE A 18 -21.14 -33.92 -20.29
C ILE A 18 -19.66 -34.27 -20.17
N ALA A 19 -19.20 -35.35 -20.80
CA ALA A 19 -17.78 -35.74 -20.78
C ALA A 19 -16.90 -34.67 -21.44
N ALA A 20 -17.32 -34.11 -22.57
CA ALA A 20 -16.61 -33.02 -23.23
C ALA A 20 -16.54 -31.79 -22.32
N LEU A 21 -17.65 -31.39 -21.70
CA LEU A 21 -17.69 -30.26 -20.77
C LEU A 21 -16.75 -30.48 -19.56
N VAL A 22 -16.83 -31.64 -18.92
CA VAL A 22 -16.00 -31.98 -17.75
C VAL A 22 -14.52 -32.01 -18.13
N SER A 23 -14.17 -32.61 -19.27
CA SER A 23 -12.79 -32.64 -19.73
C SER A 23 -12.25 -31.24 -20.05
N GLY A 24 -13.07 -30.39 -20.68
CA GLY A 24 -12.72 -28.99 -20.96
C GLY A 24 -12.50 -28.19 -19.69
N VAL A 25 -13.40 -28.29 -18.71
CA VAL A 25 -13.26 -27.62 -17.41
C VAL A 25 -12.02 -28.11 -16.66
N THR A 26 -11.76 -29.41 -16.68
CA THR A 26 -10.59 -30.01 -16.03
C THR A 26 -9.28 -29.50 -16.66
N LEU A 27 -9.18 -29.52 -17.99
CA LEU A 27 -8.03 -29.00 -18.71
C LEU A 27 -7.81 -27.51 -18.46
N PHE A 28 -8.90 -26.73 -18.39
CA PHE A 28 -8.84 -25.31 -18.07
C PHE A 28 -8.23 -25.04 -16.69
N PHE A 29 -8.64 -25.77 -15.65
CA PHE A 29 -8.04 -25.62 -14.32
C PHE A 29 -6.58 -26.08 -14.27
N ILE A 30 -6.22 -27.16 -14.97
CA ILE A 30 -4.83 -27.60 -15.09
C ILE A 30 -3.98 -26.51 -15.74
N ALA A 31 -4.47 -25.89 -16.82
CA ALA A 31 -3.77 -24.80 -17.49
C ALA A 31 -3.57 -23.59 -16.59
N ILE A 32 -4.58 -23.20 -15.79
CA ILE A 32 -4.47 -22.12 -14.81
C ILE A 32 -3.41 -22.45 -13.76
N ILE A 33 -3.44 -23.66 -13.19
CA ILE A 33 -2.47 -24.06 -12.16
C ILE A 33 -1.06 -24.06 -12.74
N ALA A 34 -0.87 -24.62 -13.93
CA ALA A 34 0.41 -24.62 -14.63
C ALA A 34 0.92 -23.20 -14.90
N TRP A 35 0.04 -22.29 -15.33
CA TRP A 35 0.37 -20.88 -15.51
C TRP A 35 0.83 -20.23 -14.21
N VAL A 36 0.02 -20.32 -13.15
CA VAL A 36 0.32 -19.67 -11.87
C VAL A 36 1.64 -20.16 -11.30
N LEU A 37 1.86 -21.48 -11.28
CA LEU A 37 3.09 -22.09 -10.77
C LEU A 37 4.29 -21.75 -11.66
N GLY A 38 4.15 -21.83 -12.99
CA GLY A 38 5.21 -21.49 -13.92
C GLY A 38 5.66 -20.04 -13.76
N TYR A 39 4.70 -19.11 -13.63
CA TYR A 39 5.00 -17.70 -13.42
C TYR A 39 5.70 -17.45 -12.08
N GLN A 40 5.25 -18.09 -11.00
CA GLN A 40 5.91 -18.00 -9.69
C GLN A 40 7.34 -18.54 -9.70
N LEU A 41 7.60 -19.63 -10.44
CA LEU A 41 8.93 -20.21 -10.58
C LEU A 41 9.88 -19.33 -11.39
N ILE A 42 9.40 -18.76 -12.51
CA ILE A 42 10.20 -17.87 -13.36
C ILE A 42 10.68 -16.63 -12.57
N TYR A 43 9.81 -16.09 -11.72
CA TYR A 43 10.11 -14.93 -10.87
C TYR A 43 10.37 -15.32 -9.41
N ALA A 44 10.86 -16.53 -9.16
CA ALA A 44 11.26 -16.92 -7.81
C ALA A 44 12.35 -15.97 -7.29
N GLY A 45 12.12 -15.38 -6.12
CA GLY A 45 13.04 -14.41 -5.51
C GLY A 45 13.10 -13.04 -6.20
N ARG A 46 12.21 -12.76 -7.17
CA ARG A 46 12.16 -11.48 -7.90
C ARG A 46 10.77 -10.86 -7.84
N ILE A 47 10.69 -9.54 -7.72
CA ILE A 47 9.42 -8.81 -7.80
C ILE A 47 8.83 -8.96 -9.21
N PHE A 48 7.51 -9.16 -9.28
CA PHE A 48 6.84 -9.38 -10.57
C PHE A 48 6.94 -8.14 -11.48
N PRO A 49 6.96 -8.33 -12.81
CA PRO A 49 6.96 -7.22 -13.74
C PRO A 49 5.69 -6.38 -13.62
N GLY A 50 5.86 -5.07 -13.77
CA GLY A 50 4.79 -4.07 -13.64
C GLY A 50 4.52 -3.62 -12.21
N VAL A 51 5.23 -4.14 -11.20
CA VAL A 51 5.11 -3.66 -9.82
C VAL A 51 5.99 -2.42 -9.61
N SER A 52 5.42 -1.41 -8.97
CA SER A 52 6.09 -0.16 -8.59
C SER A 52 5.72 0.26 -7.18
N VAL A 53 6.61 0.98 -6.50
CA VAL A 53 6.36 1.59 -5.19
C VAL A 53 6.64 3.08 -5.30
N ALA A 54 5.67 3.91 -4.93
CA ALA A 54 5.78 5.38 -5.00
C ALA A 54 6.31 5.89 -6.37
N GLY A 55 5.90 5.25 -7.47
CA GLY A 55 6.33 5.59 -8.83
C GLY A 55 7.67 4.97 -9.27
N VAL A 56 8.42 4.34 -8.36
CA VAL A 56 9.68 3.64 -8.67
C VAL A 56 9.37 2.22 -9.15
N ASN A 57 9.77 1.89 -10.38
CA ASN A 57 9.58 0.55 -10.95
C ASN A 57 10.56 -0.45 -10.31
N LEU A 58 10.04 -1.56 -9.76
CA LEU A 58 10.81 -2.61 -9.06
C LEU A 58 10.79 -3.96 -9.81
N SER A 59 10.30 -3.98 -11.04
CA SER A 59 10.14 -5.18 -11.86
C SER A 59 11.44 -5.98 -11.98
N GLY A 60 11.38 -7.28 -11.66
CA GLY A 60 12.48 -8.21 -11.84
C GLY A 60 13.64 -8.08 -10.83
N LEU A 61 13.57 -7.10 -9.93
CA LEU A 61 14.55 -6.91 -8.85
C LEU A 61 14.31 -7.91 -7.72
N THR A 62 15.38 -8.29 -7.03
CA THR A 62 15.26 -8.98 -5.75
C THR A 62 14.74 -8.01 -4.68
N PRO A 63 14.13 -8.48 -3.59
CA PRO A 63 13.71 -7.59 -2.50
C PRO A 63 14.86 -6.74 -1.93
N SER A 64 16.08 -7.29 -1.87
CA SER A 64 17.27 -6.54 -1.44
C SER A 64 17.65 -5.44 -2.42
N ASP A 65 17.70 -5.73 -3.73
CA ASP A 65 18.07 -4.74 -4.75
C ASP A 65 16.98 -3.65 -4.85
N ALA A 66 15.72 -4.05 -4.71
CA ALA A 66 14.60 -3.14 -4.67
C ALA A 66 14.66 -2.19 -3.48
N ALA A 67 15.02 -2.69 -2.28
CA ALA A 67 15.20 -1.84 -1.10
C ALA A 67 16.31 -0.80 -1.30
N VAL A 68 17.45 -1.19 -1.90
CA VAL A 68 18.54 -0.28 -2.25
C VAL A 68 18.05 0.79 -3.23
N LYS A 69 17.41 0.37 -4.33
CA LYS A 69 16.87 1.29 -5.34
C LYS A 69 15.84 2.27 -4.77
N LEU A 70 14.96 1.81 -3.89
CA LEU A 70 13.98 2.66 -3.22
C LEU A 70 14.66 3.70 -2.33
N ASN A 71 15.67 3.28 -1.55
CA ASN A 71 16.42 4.17 -0.68
C ASN A 71 17.20 5.26 -1.47
N GLU A 72 17.73 4.92 -2.64
CA GLU A 72 18.44 5.86 -3.51
C GLU A 72 17.50 6.84 -4.22
N THR A 73 16.30 6.40 -4.59
CA THR A 73 15.39 7.18 -5.43
C THR A 73 14.43 8.04 -4.59
N LEU A 74 13.98 7.55 -3.43
CA LEU A 74 12.95 8.21 -2.64
C LEU A 74 13.57 9.12 -1.58
N SER A 75 13.69 10.39 -1.91
CA SER A 75 14.15 11.44 -0.98
C SER A 75 13.01 12.13 -0.22
N TYR A 76 11.75 11.75 -0.46
CA TYR A 76 10.57 12.46 0.08
C TYR A 76 10.54 12.62 1.62
N PRO A 77 10.95 11.63 2.44
CA PRO A 77 11.03 11.83 3.88
C PRO A 77 11.92 13.01 4.30
N ILE A 78 12.90 13.36 3.45
CA ILE A 78 13.89 14.42 3.66
C ILE A 78 13.46 15.72 2.96
N THR A 79 12.93 15.63 1.74
CA THR A 79 12.61 16.81 0.90
C THR A 79 11.19 17.33 1.08
N GLY A 80 10.29 16.52 1.64
CA GLY A 80 8.92 16.91 1.96
C GLY A 80 8.89 18.11 2.91
N LYS A 81 7.87 18.95 2.77
CA LYS A 81 7.66 20.12 3.64
C LYS A 81 6.24 20.12 4.17
N ILE A 82 6.12 20.14 5.48
CA ILE A 82 4.87 20.24 6.21
C ILE A 82 4.86 21.61 6.88
N LEU A 83 3.89 22.43 6.50
CA LEU A 83 3.73 23.79 6.99
C LEU A 83 2.74 23.80 8.15
N PHE A 84 3.21 24.20 9.32
CA PHE A 84 2.38 24.58 10.46
C PHE A 84 2.23 26.11 10.45
N ARG A 85 1.01 26.59 10.66
CA ARG A 85 0.71 28.03 10.66
C ARG A 85 -0.20 28.39 11.82
N ASP A 86 0.14 29.47 12.50
CA ASP A 86 -0.67 30.11 13.53
C ASP A 86 -0.64 31.63 13.33
N GLY A 87 -1.73 32.21 12.83
CA GLY A 87 -1.78 33.62 12.41
C GLY A 87 -0.70 33.96 11.36
N ASP A 88 0.22 34.82 11.76
CA ASP A 88 1.38 35.26 10.96
C ASP A 88 2.62 34.38 11.16
N ASN A 89 2.62 33.51 12.17
CA ASN A 89 3.72 32.60 12.44
C ASN A 89 3.63 31.35 11.57
N ALA A 90 4.78 30.90 11.06
CA ALA A 90 4.88 29.73 10.20
C ALA A 90 6.12 28.90 10.56
N TRP A 91 5.93 27.58 10.70
CA TRP A 91 7.00 26.61 10.92
C TRP A 91 6.94 25.56 9.82
N VAL A 92 8.09 25.26 9.24
CA VAL A 92 8.22 24.21 8.22
C VAL A 92 9.04 23.07 8.80
N ALA A 93 8.49 21.87 8.75
CA ALA A 93 9.19 20.65 9.12
C ALA A 93 9.21 19.67 7.96
N SER A 94 10.28 18.91 7.85
CA SER A 94 10.32 17.71 7.02
C SER A 94 9.54 16.56 7.67
N PRO A 95 9.02 15.60 6.89
CA PRO A 95 8.46 14.37 7.42
C PRO A 95 9.36 13.67 8.44
N ALA A 96 10.67 13.61 8.18
CA ALA A 96 11.64 13.00 9.07
C ALA A 96 11.73 13.70 10.43
N GLU A 97 11.68 15.04 10.47
CA GLU A 97 11.65 15.82 11.72
C GLU A 97 10.36 15.60 12.53
N LEU A 98 9.29 15.15 11.88
CA LEU A 98 8.05 14.72 12.53
C LEU A 98 8.04 13.23 12.88
N GLY A 99 9.16 12.51 12.71
CA GLY A 99 9.24 11.08 13.00
C GLY A 99 8.61 10.19 11.92
N MET A 100 8.30 10.70 10.73
CA MET A 100 7.90 9.87 9.60
C MET A 100 9.13 9.38 8.85
N VAL A 101 9.37 8.07 8.93
CA VAL A 101 10.51 7.41 8.29
C VAL A 101 9.99 6.42 7.24
N PHE A 102 10.51 6.52 6.03
CA PHE A 102 10.24 5.53 4.99
C PHE A 102 11.02 4.25 5.27
N ASP A 103 10.34 3.10 5.23
CA ASP A 103 10.97 1.80 5.36
C ASP A 103 11.11 1.14 3.96
N PRO A 104 12.28 1.27 3.31
CA PRO A 104 12.51 0.69 1.98
C PRO A 104 12.47 -0.84 2.01
N THR A 105 12.88 -1.47 3.11
CA THR A 105 12.96 -2.92 3.23
C THR A 105 11.55 -3.51 3.29
N SER A 106 10.72 -3.00 4.21
CA SER A 106 9.33 -3.43 4.32
C SER A 106 8.53 -3.12 3.06
N SER A 107 8.81 -2.00 2.39
CA SER A 107 8.19 -1.66 1.11
C SER A 107 8.57 -2.64 -0.01
N ALA A 108 9.83 -3.04 -0.09
CA ALA A 108 10.30 -4.03 -1.06
C ALA A 108 9.69 -5.42 -0.81
N VAL A 109 9.57 -5.83 0.45
CA VAL A 109 8.87 -7.07 0.83
C VAL A 109 7.39 -7.01 0.45
N ALA A 110 6.70 -5.90 0.75
CA ALA A 110 5.30 -5.72 0.35
C ALA A 110 5.13 -5.78 -1.17
N ALA A 111 6.05 -5.20 -1.93
CA ALA A 111 6.07 -5.30 -3.39
C ALA A 111 6.34 -6.72 -3.90
N TYR A 112 7.15 -7.51 -3.20
CA TYR A 112 7.38 -8.92 -3.52
C TYR A 112 6.15 -9.79 -3.25
N GLU A 113 5.40 -9.56 -2.18
CA GLU A 113 4.21 -10.34 -1.83
C GLU A 113 3.00 -10.11 -2.74
N VAL A 114 3.06 -9.06 -3.58
CA VAL A 114 2.04 -8.80 -4.60
C VAL A 114 1.88 -9.98 -5.54
N GLY A 115 0.64 -10.46 -5.67
CA GLY A 115 0.30 -11.59 -6.54
C GLY A 115 0.88 -12.93 -6.09
N ARG A 116 1.43 -13.01 -4.87
CA ARG A 116 1.89 -14.24 -4.22
C ARG A 116 0.98 -14.64 -3.05
N SER A 117 0.25 -13.68 -2.48
CA SER A 117 -0.75 -13.89 -1.43
C SER A 117 -2.17 -14.15 -1.99
N GLY A 118 -3.05 -14.76 -1.19
CA GLY A 118 -4.47 -14.95 -1.53
C GLY A 118 -4.83 -16.21 -2.32
N GLY A 119 -3.99 -17.24 -2.30
CA GLY A 119 -4.25 -18.53 -2.96
C GLY A 119 -4.21 -18.45 -4.49
N LEU A 120 -4.78 -19.44 -5.18
CA LEU A 120 -4.72 -19.55 -6.65
C LEU A 120 -5.35 -18.34 -7.36
N PHE A 121 -6.52 -17.89 -6.90
CA PHE A 121 -7.23 -16.76 -7.50
C PHE A 121 -6.55 -15.42 -7.23
N GLY A 122 -6.04 -15.20 -6.01
CA GLY A 122 -5.26 -14.02 -5.65
C GLY A 122 -3.97 -13.94 -6.49
N ALA A 123 -3.26 -15.06 -6.62
CA ALA A 123 -2.06 -15.14 -7.43
C ALA A 123 -2.34 -14.85 -8.91
N LEU A 124 -3.33 -15.51 -9.52
CA LEU A 124 -3.67 -15.29 -10.92
C LEU A 124 -4.06 -13.84 -11.20
N SER A 125 -4.95 -13.27 -10.37
CA SER A 125 -5.40 -11.88 -10.55
C SER A 125 -4.26 -10.88 -10.39
N GLY A 126 -3.36 -11.11 -9.43
CA GLY A 126 -2.17 -10.30 -9.22
C GLY A 126 -1.20 -10.36 -10.40
N GLN A 127 -0.93 -11.55 -10.93
CA GLN A 127 -0.07 -11.77 -12.09
C GLN A 127 -0.62 -11.08 -13.34
N VAL A 128 -1.91 -11.26 -13.63
CA VAL A 128 -2.58 -10.64 -14.79
C VAL A 128 -2.53 -9.12 -14.68
N ARG A 129 -2.87 -8.55 -13.52
CA ARG A 129 -2.84 -7.09 -13.31
C ARG A 129 -1.44 -6.50 -13.42
N ALA A 130 -0.46 -7.13 -12.76
CA ALA A 130 0.92 -6.70 -12.80
C ALA A 130 1.46 -6.70 -14.24
N SER A 131 1.20 -7.76 -15.01
CA SER A 131 1.66 -7.86 -16.40
C SER A 131 0.99 -6.90 -17.40
N GLY A 132 -0.24 -6.44 -17.11
CA GLY A 132 -1.02 -5.59 -18.02
C GLY A 132 -1.02 -4.11 -17.62
N ALA A 133 -1.77 -3.77 -16.59
CA ALA A 133 -1.98 -2.38 -16.15
C ALA A 133 -0.86 -1.86 -15.23
N GLY A 134 -0.01 -2.76 -14.73
CA GLY A 134 0.91 -2.48 -13.64
C GLY A 134 0.21 -2.46 -12.28
N MET A 135 0.99 -2.55 -11.21
CA MET A 135 0.50 -2.46 -9.85
C MET A 135 1.34 -1.46 -9.06
N ALA A 136 0.68 -0.43 -8.54
CA ALA A 136 1.29 0.54 -7.62
C ALA A 136 1.04 0.09 -6.19
N VAL A 137 2.12 -0.17 -5.46
CA VAL A 137 2.11 -0.57 -4.06
C VAL A 137 2.40 0.67 -3.21
N PRO A 138 1.61 0.95 -2.17
CA PRO A 138 1.88 2.06 -1.28
C PRO A 138 3.20 1.83 -0.52
N PRO A 139 4.04 2.86 -0.36
CA PRO A 139 5.24 2.76 0.46
C PRO A 139 4.87 2.52 1.92
N VAL A 140 5.69 1.72 2.62
CA VAL A 140 5.58 1.51 4.07
C VAL A 140 6.27 2.68 4.77
N ILE A 141 5.51 3.36 5.63
CA ILE A 141 5.98 4.50 6.43
C ILE A 141 5.81 4.15 7.90
N VAL A 142 6.88 4.33 8.67
CA VAL A 142 6.89 4.20 10.12
C VAL A 142 6.73 5.60 10.70
N PHE A 143 5.83 5.77 11.67
CA PHE A 143 5.58 7.04 12.32
C PHE A 143 5.89 6.97 13.81
N ASP A 144 6.95 7.67 14.24
CA ASP A 144 7.26 7.84 15.66
C ASP A 144 6.50 9.06 16.22
N GLN A 145 5.35 8.77 16.84
CA GLN A 145 4.50 9.76 17.47
C GLN A 145 5.21 10.59 18.53
N ARG A 146 6.26 10.05 19.18
CA ARG A 146 6.98 10.76 20.24
C ARG A 146 7.79 11.91 19.67
N VAL A 147 8.40 11.72 18.50
CA VAL A 147 9.14 12.77 17.79
C VAL A 147 8.19 13.87 17.34
N ALA A 148 7.07 13.49 16.72
CA ALA A 148 6.03 14.45 16.33
C ALA A 148 5.51 15.26 17.54
N TYR A 149 5.24 14.58 18.66
CA TYR A 149 4.77 15.23 19.89
C TYR A 149 5.80 16.21 20.46
N GLN A 150 7.08 15.85 20.46
CA GLN A 150 8.14 16.76 20.89
C GLN A 150 8.24 18.00 19.99
N PHE A 151 8.14 17.83 18.67
CA PHE A 151 8.13 18.94 17.74
C PHE A 151 6.92 19.88 17.96
N LEU A 152 5.72 19.31 18.12
CA LEU A 152 4.52 20.09 18.42
C LEU A 152 4.60 20.81 19.77
N ASN A 153 5.20 20.20 20.78
CA ASN A 153 5.43 20.86 22.08
C ASN A 153 6.43 22.03 21.97
N GLN A 154 7.41 21.96 21.07
CA GLN A 154 8.30 23.11 20.81
C GLN A 154 7.51 24.27 20.21
N ILE A 155 6.63 24.01 19.23
CA ILE A 155 5.74 25.05 18.69
C ILE A 155 4.82 25.59 19.80
N ALA A 156 4.19 24.70 20.57
CA ALA A 156 3.29 25.09 21.65
C ALA A 156 4.00 25.98 22.68
N SER A 157 5.27 25.73 23.01
CA SER A 157 6.02 26.60 23.93
C SER A 157 6.21 28.04 23.42
N LEU A 158 6.08 28.28 22.11
CA LEU A 158 6.20 29.60 21.49
C LEU A 158 4.87 30.35 21.39
N ILE A 159 3.75 29.63 21.29
CA ILE A 159 2.43 30.23 21.03
C ILE A 159 1.38 29.99 22.11
N ALA A 160 1.56 29.01 22.98
CA ALA A 160 0.59 28.70 24.03
C ALA A 160 0.55 29.85 25.04
N GLN A 161 -0.53 30.61 24.99
CA GLN A 161 -0.83 31.66 25.94
C GLN A 161 -1.86 31.12 26.93
N PRO A 162 -1.68 31.33 28.24
CA PRO A 162 -2.71 30.94 29.20
C PRO A 162 -3.96 31.77 28.95
N VAL A 163 -5.14 31.13 29.06
CA VAL A 163 -6.41 31.86 29.11
C VAL A 163 -6.37 32.81 30.30
N GLN A 164 -6.65 34.09 30.04
CA GLN A 164 -6.77 35.11 31.07
C GLN A 164 -8.19 35.65 31.05
N GLU A 165 -8.96 35.41 32.11
CA GLU A 165 -10.33 35.89 32.21
C GLU A 165 -10.35 37.41 32.38
N ALA A 166 -11.30 38.07 31.70
CA ALA A 166 -11.49 39.51 31.85
C ALA A 166 -11.96 39.82 33.28
N GLY A 167 -11.38 40.84 33.91
CA GLY A 167 -11.64 41.19 35.30
C GLY A 167 -11.87 42.68 35.51
N LEU A 168 -12.65 43.03 36.52
CA LEU A 168 -12.81 44.41 37.00
C LEU A 168 -12.24 44.49 38.42
N SER A 169 -11.41 45.49 38.70
CA SER A 169 -10.90 45.78 40.04
C SER A 169 -11.18 47.23 40.43
N LEU A 170 -11.38 47.45 41.73
CA LEU A 170 -11.62 48.76 42.31
C LEU A 170 -10.37 49.22 43.04
N GLU A 171 -9.70 50.24 42.50
CA GLU A 171 -8.58 50.93 43.15
C GLU A 171 -9.10 52.26 43.72
N GLY A 172 -9.53 52.23 44.99
CA GLY A 172 -10.19 53.36 45.64
C GLY A 172 -11.58 53.60 45.07
N THR A 173 -11.78 54.74 44.39
CA THR A 173 -13.03 55.07 43.66
C THR A 173 -12.90 54.86 42.14
N SER A 174 -11.77 54.36 41.66
CA SER A 174 -11.52 54.12 40.24
C SER A 174 -11.80 52.66 39.87
N VAL A 175 -12.56 52.45 38.79
CA VAL A 175 -12.78 51.12 38.20
C VAL A 175 -11.71 50.88 37.14
N VAL A 176 -10.87 49.87 37.34
CA VAL A 176 -9.85 49.44 36.39
C VAL A 176 -10.29 48.12 35.76
N ALA A 177 -10.30 48.05 34.43
CA ALA A 177 -10.62 46.85 33.69
C ALA A 177 -9.35 46.15 33.20
N TYR A 178 -9.24 44.85 33.48
CA TYR A 178 -8.23 43.97 32.89
C TYR A 178 -8.86 43.25 31.70
N PRO A 179 -8.34 43.47 30.47
CA PRO A 179 -8.84 42.76 29.31
C PRO A 179 -8.57 41.26 29.44
N GLY A 180 -9.50 40.44 28.95
CA GLY A 180 -9.29 39.01 28.85
C GLY A 180 -8.37 38.66 27.67
N GLN A 181 -7.74 37.50 27.75
CA GLN A 181 -6.88 36.92 26.72
C GLN A 181 -7.40 35.52 26.40
N VAL A 182 -7.74 35.29 25.13
CA VAL A 182 -8.13 33.96 24.63
C VAL A 182 -6.86 33.12 24.54
N GLY A 183 -6.89 31.90 25.10
CA GLY A 183 -5.80 30.93 25.03
C GLY A 183 -5.93 29.93 23.90
#